data_AF-A0A4Z0C3B0-F1
#
_entry.id   AF-A0A4Z0C3B0-F1
#
_cell.length_a   1.000
_cell.length_b   1.000
_cell.length_c   1.000
_cell.angle_alpha   90.00
_cell.angle_beta   90.00
_cell.angle_gamma   90.00
#
_symmetry.space_group_name_H-M   'P 1'
#
loop_
_entity.id
_entity.type
_entity.pdbx_description
1 polymer ?
#
loop_
_entity_poly.entity_id
_entity_poly.type
_entity_poly.pdbx_seq_one_letter_code
_entity_poly.pdbx_strand_id
1 'polypeptide(L)'
;MATFFKTSRLWIVDYTWRGRPRRAYKALPDGVDGTARLAAELAEVQGRHARLVQVRPATADEESEYLRGLTPPNVMCPTGRR
;
A
#
# COMPACT_ATOMS: atom_id res chain seq x y z
N MET A 1 18.85 19.07 17.93
CA MET A 1 17.88 19.24 16.82
C MET A 1 17.83 17.93 16.04
N ALA A 2 16.78 17.14 16.23
CA ALA A 2 16.66 15.84 15.57
C ALA A 2 15.83 16.01 14.30
N THR A 3 16.50 16.20 13.16
CA THR A 3 15.85 16.23 11.85
C THR A 3 16.13 14.92 11.14
N PHE A 4 15.43 13.86 11.56
CA PHE A 4 15.34 12.63 10.77
C PHE A 4 13.93 12.56 10.18
N PHE A 5 13.66 13.37 9.15
CA PHE A 5 12.53 13.07 8.27
C PHE A 5 12.95 11.86 7.45
N LYS A 6 12.59 10.67 7.91
CA LYS A 6 12.73 9.45 7.12
C LYS A 6 11.77 9.63 5.94
N THR A 7 12.29 10.11 4.81
CA THR A 7 11.52 10.27 3.58
C THR A 7 10.82 8.95 3.34
N SER A 8 9.49 8.96 3.38
CA SER A 8 8.69 7.78 3.15
C SER A 8 7.94 8.02 1.86
N ARG A 9 7.92 7.01 1.00
CA ARG A 9 7.21 7.07 -0.27
C ARG A 9 5.93 6.28 -0.14
N LEU A 10 4.81 6.86 -0.58
CA LEU A 10 3.55 6.15 -0.66
C LEU A 10 3.57 5.19 -1.85
N TRP A 11 3.13 3.96 -1.61
CA TRP A 11 2.98 2.92 -2.62
C TRP A 11 1.52 2.50 -2.74
N ILE A 12 1.12 2.23 -3.98
CA ILE A 12 -0.19 1.74 -4.34
C ILE A 12 -0.05 0.29 -4.77
N VAL A 13 -0.86 -0.56 -4.16
CA VAL A 13 -0.95 -1.98 -4.49
C VAL A 13 -2.34 -2.27 -5.03
N ASP A 14 -2.39 -2.56 -6.32
CA ASP A 14 -3.59 -3.08 -6.98
C ASP A 14 -3.52 -4.61 -6.96
N TYR A 15 -4.57 -5.24 -6.45
CA TYR A 15 -4.67 -6.70 -6.38
C TYR A 15 -6.13 -7.14 -6.53
N THR A 16 -6.35 -8.39 -6.90
CA THR A 16 -7.68 -8.99 -6.80
C THR A 16 -7.75 -9.86 -5.56
N TRP A 17 -8.84 -9.78 -4.81
CA TRP A 17 -9.12 -10.68 -3.69
C TRP A 17 -10.42 -11.42 -3.95
N ARG A 18 -10.35 -12.76 -4.03
CA ARG A 18 -11.49 -13.62 -4.42
C ARG A 18 -12.19 -13.11 -5.70
N GLY A 19 -11.40 -12.69 -6.69
CA GLY A 19 -11.90 -12.17 -7.97
C GLY A 19 -12.41 -10.72 -7.96
N ARG A 20 -12.40 -10.03 -6.81
CA ARG A 20 -12.81 -8.62 -6.72
C ARG A 20 -11.60 -7.70 -6.73
N PRO A 21 -11.56 -6.63 -7.56
CA PRO A 21 -10.47 -5.67 -7.56
C PRO A 21 -10.43 -4.93 -6.21
N ARG A 22 -9.21 -4.76 -5.70
CA ARG A 22 -8.91 -4.04 -4.46
C ARG A 22 -7.67 -3.18 -4.69
N ARG A 23 -7.66 -2.04 -4.03
CA ARG A 23 -6.51 -1.14 -3.95
C ARG A 23 -6.15 -0.94 -2.49
N ALA A 24 -4.86 -1.00 -2.20
CA ALA A 24 -4.32 -0.66 -0.90
C ALA A 24 -3.21 0.37 -1.05
N TYR A 25 -3.01 1.14 0.02
CA TYR A 25 -2.01 2.18 0.11
C TYR A 25 -1.08 1.84 1.27
N LYS A 26 0.23 1.96 1.05
CA LYS A 26 1.21 1.74 2.11
C LYS A 26 2.40 2.68 1.97
N ALA A 27 2.70 3.42 3.03
CA ALA A 27 3.91 4.20 3.12
C ALA A 27 5.08 3.29 3.50
N LEU A 28 6.16 3.34 2.72
CA LEU A 28 7.41 2.63 3.02
C LEU A 28 8.56 3.64 3.12
N PRO A 29 9.58 3.38 3.97
CA PRO A 29 10.79 4.18 3.99
C PRO A 29 11.45 4.22 2.60
N ASP A 30 12.06 5.36 2.27
CA ASP A 30 12.86 5.50 1.07
C ASP A 30 14.05 4.52 1.08
N GLY A 31 14.47 4.07 -0.11
CA GLY A 31 15.49 3.04 -0.28
C GLY A 31 15.01 1.58 -0.12
N VAL A 32 13.73 1.36 0.18
CA VAL A 32 13.12 0.01 0.16
C VAL A 32 12.58 -0.30 -1.23
N ASP A 33 12.85 -1.50 -1.74
CA ASP A 33 12.13 -2.04 -2.90
C ASP A 33 10.67 -2.36 -2.50
N GLY A 34 9.81 -1.37 -2.68
CA GLY A 34 8.39 -1.47 -2.33
C GLY A 34 7.66 -2.54 -3.13
N THR A 35 8.07 -2.78 -4.38
CA THR A 35 7.46 -3.82 -5.22
C THR A 35 7.67 -5.20 -4.60
N ALA A 36 8.93 -5.56 -4.30
CA ALA A 36 9.24 -6.86 -3.71
C ALA A 36 8.63 -6.99 -2.30
N ARG A 37 8.75 -5.96 -1.46
CA ARG A 37 8.26 -5.98 -0.08
C ARG A 37 6.75 -6.15 0.01
N LEU A 38 6.00 -5.41 -0.81
CA LEU A 38 4.53 -5.42 -0.79
C LEU A 38 3.96 -6.65 -1.48
N ALA A 39 4.62 -7.17 -2.52
CA ALA A 39 4.24 -8.44 -3.11
C ALA A 39 4.36 -9.60 -2.11
N ALA A 40 5.47 -9.66 -1.36
CA ALA A 40 5.68 -10.65 -0.31
C ALA A 40 4.65 -10.53 0.82
N GLU A 41 4.39 -9.30 1.29
CA GLU A 41 3.40 -9.04 2.33
C GLU A 41 1.98 -9.41 1.90
N LEU A 42 1.59 -9.10 0.66
CA LEU A 42 0.28 -9.49 0.15
C LEU A 42 0.13 -11.01 0.14
N ALA A 43 1.17 -11.74 -0.27
CA ALA A 43 1.18 -13.20 -0.24
C ALA A 43 1.10 -13.76 1.18
N GLU A 44 1.79 -13.14 2.15
CA GLU A 44 1.77 -13.55 3.56
C GLU A 44 0.38 -13.33 4.20
N VAL A 45 -0.22 -12.17 3.99
CA VAL A 45 -1.47 -11.78 4.66
C VAL A 45 -2.70 -12.41 4.00
N GLN A 46 -2.78 -12.39 2.68
CA GLN A 46 -3.98 -12.80 1.94
C GLN A 46 -3.86 -14.21 1.32
N GLY A 47 -2.63 -14.75 1.26
CA GLY A 47 -2.36 -16.08 0.72
C GLY A 47 -2.87 -16.24 -0.72
N ARG A 48 -3.31 -17.46 -1.04
CA ARG A 48 -3.83 -17.86 -2.36
C ARG A 48 -5.09 -17.13 -2.82
N HIS A 49 -5.73 -16.36 -1.96
CA HIS A 49 -6.97 -15.64 -2.30
C HIS A 49 -6.71 -14.28 -2.94
N ALA A 50 -5.49 -13.75 -2.81
CA ALA A 50 -5.08 -12.54 -3.48
C ALA A 50 -4.19 -12.83 -4.69
N ARG A 51 -4.42 -12.08 -5.77
CA ARG A 51 -3.52 -12.04 -6.92
C ARG A 51 -3.07 -10.61 -7.12
N LEU A 52 -1.76 -10.39 -7.03
CA LEU A 52 -1.16 -9.10 -7.30
C LEU A 52 -1.41 -8.72 -8.78
N VAL A 53 -1.86 -7.49 -8.99
CA VAL A 53 -2.01 -6.89 -10.34
C VAL A 53 -0.85 -5.95 -10.60
N GLN A 54 -0.59 -5.02 -9.68
CA GLN A 54 0.45 -4.02 -9.83
C GLN A 54 0.90 -3.49 -8.46
N VAL A 55 2.19 -3.19 -8.34
CA VAL A 55 2.74 -2.34 -7.27
C VAL A 55 3.45 -1.18 -7.93
N ARG A 56 3.15 0.04 -7.50
CA ARG A 56 3.83 1.25 -8.00
C ARG A 56 3.89 2.33 -6.94
N PRO A 57 4.84 3.27 -7.03
CA PRO A 57 4.77 4.49 -6.24
C PRO A 57 3.50 5.28 -6.59
N ALA A 58 2.94 5.95 -5.58
CA ALA A 58 1.87 6.92 -5.76
C ALA A 58 2.40 8.15 -6.51
N THR A 59 1.54 8.81 -7.27
CA THR A 59 1.84 10.14 -7.79
C THR A 59 1.75 11.17 -6.66
N ALA A 60 2.27 12.38 -6.88
CA ALA A 60 2.19 13.46 -5.89
C ALA A 60 0.73 13.87 -5.57
N ASP A 61 -0.17 13.72 -6.56
CA ASP A 61 -1.60 13.98 -6.39
C ASP A 61 -2.25 12.90 -5.53
N GLU A 62 -2.04 11.62 -5.84
CA GLU A 62 -2.54 10.49 -5.05
C GLU A 62 -2.00 10.48 -3.61
N GLU A 63 -0.75 10.88 -3.42
CA GLU A 63 -0.16 11.07 -2.09
C GLU A 63 -0.85 12.21 -1.33
N SER A 64 -1.16 13.32 -2.00
CA SER A 64 -1.90 14.43 -1.42
C SER A 64 -3.33 14.03 -1.04
N GLU A 65 -4.02 13.25 -1.88
CA GLU A 65 -5.34 12.70 -1.59
C GLU A 65 -5.32 11.75 -0.38
N TYR A 66 -4.30 10.90 -0.29
CA TYR A 66 -4.10 10.00 0.85
C TYR A 66 -3.87 10.77 2.15
N LEU A 67 -3.02 11.80 2.13
CA LEU A 67 -2.77 12.67 3.28
C LEU A 67 -4.02 13.45 3.71
N ARG A 68 -4.91 13.76 2.77
CA ARG A 68 -6.21 14.40 3.03
C ARG A 68 -7.30 13.42 3.49
N GLY A 69 -7.03 12.12 3.50
CA GLY A 69 -7.99 11.08 3.87
C GLY A 69 -9.10 10.85 2.85
N LEU A 70 -8.90 11.27 1.59
CA LEU A 70 -9.88 11.13 0.51
C LEU A 70 -9.82 9.73 -0.16
N THR A 71 -8.75 8.98 0.08
CA THR A 71 -8.60 7.61 -0.42
C THR A 71 -9.30 6.59 0.47
N PRO A 72 -9.85 5.49 -0.10
CA PRO A 72 -10.52 4.45 0.67
C PRO A 72 -9.57 3.79 1.70
N PRO A 73 -10.11 3.31 2.84
CA PRO A 73 -9.31 2.78 3.95
C PRO A 73 -8.46 1.58 3.52
N ASN A 74 -7.30 1.43 4.18
CA ASN A 74 -6.31 0.41 3.87
C ASN A 74 -6.88 -1.01 4.09
N VAL A 75 -7.23 -1.69 2.99
CA VAL A 75 -7.77 -3.06 2.99
C VAL A 75 -6.72 -4.12 3.37
N MET A 76 -5.43 -3.77 3.42
CA MET A 76 -4.39 -4.68 3.93
C MET A 76 -4.34 -4.76 5.46
N CYS A 77 -5.08 -3.93 6.20
CA CYS A 77 -5.25 -4.12 7.63
C CYS A 77 -6.34 -5.19 7.87
N PRO A 78 -5.99 -6.42 8.35
CA PRO A 78 -7.00 -7.43 8.71
C PRO A 78 -7.92 -6.96 9.85
N THR A 79 -7.53 -5.91 10.58
CA THR A 79 -8.26 -5.27 11.66
C THR A 79 -9.00 -4.00 11.26
N GLY A 80 -9.26 -3.77 9.97
CA GLY A 80 -10.16 -2.71 9.48
C GLY A 80 -11.63 -2.92 9.88
N ARG A 81 -11.89 -3.06 11.18
CA ARG A 81 -13.19 -3.07 11.83
C ARG A 81 -13.60 -1.61 12.06
N ARG A 82 -14.34 -1.05 11.13
CA ARG A 82 -15.73 -0.59 11.31
C ARG A 82 -16.21 0.14 10.07
#